data_AF-A0A563D1V8-F1
#
_entry.id   AF-A0A563D1V8-F1
#
_cell.length_a   1.000
_cell.length_b   1.000
_cell.length_c   1.000
_cell.angle_alpha   90.00
_cell.angle_beta   90.00
_cell.angle_gamma   90.00
#
_symmetry.space_group_name_H-M   'P 1'
#
loop_
_entity.id
_entity.type
_entity.pdbx_description
1 polymer ?
#
loop_
_entity_poly.entity_id
_entity_poly.type
_entity_poly.pdbx_seq_one_letter_code
_entity_poly.pdbx_strand_id
1 'polypeptide(L)'
;MRELILERRSIAQVARRYGKHRTTIRRWKRKRQAQQTVLLENAGRPNRPLGKTFRWNSVKWDIKTRSSAPHTHPNALDEETVGAIMRYTKTKV
;
A
#
# COMPACT_ATOMS: atom_id res chain seq x y z
N MET A 1 -12.75 -3.18 10.68
CA MET A 1 -12.29 -4.36 9.89
C MET A 1 -12.64 -5.68 10.57
N ARG A 2 -12.54 -5.81 11.90
CA ARG A 2 -13.00 -7.00 12.66
C ARG A 2 -14.41 -7.44 12.25
N GLU A 3 -15.37 -6.53 12.25
CA GLU A 3 -16.76 -6.82 11.86
C GLU A 3 -16.92 -7.32 10.41
N LEU A 4 -16.07 -6.82 9.51
CA LEU A 4 -16.09 -7.19 8.10
C LEU A 4 -15.48 -8.58 7.86
N ILE A 5 -14.56 -9.02 8.73
CA ILE A 5 -13.73 -10.22 8.53
C ILE A 5 -14.20 -11.37 9.43
N LEU A 6 -14.25 -11.12 10.75
CA LEU A 6 -14.60 -12.13 11.75
C LEU A 6 -16.11 -12.30 11.84
N GLU A 7 -16.85 -11.18 11.90
CA GLU A 7 -18.31 -11.20 12.04
C GLU A 7 -19.04 -11.25 10.68
N ARG A 8 -18.29 -11.28 9.57
CA ARG A 8 -18.79 -11.37 8.19
C ARG A 8 -19.90 -10.37 7.83
N ARG A 9 -19.95 -9.20 8.49
CA ARG A 9 -20.95 -8.17 8.20
C ARG A 9 -20.75 -7.59 6.81
N SER A 10 -21.83 -7.07 6.22
CA SER A 10 -21.78 -6.43 4.90
C SER A 10 -20.96 -5.13 4.94
N ILE A 11 -20.34 -4.77 3.80
CA ILE A 11 -19.61 -3.50 3.63
C ILE A 11 -20.50 -2.31 3.99
N ALA A 12 -21.78 -2.34 3.64
CA ALA A 12 -22.73 -1.27 3.89
C ALA A 12 -23.08 -1.11 5.38
N GLN A 13 -23.21 -2.21 6.13
CA GLN A 13 -23.43 -2.15 7.59
C GLN A 13 -22.22 -1.56 8.30
N VAL A 14 -21.01 -2.03 7.96
CA VAL A 14 -19.76 -1.50 8.52
C VAL A 14 -19.57 -0.02 8.17
N ALA A 15 -19.83 0.36 6.93
CA ALA A 15 -19.77 1.75 6.47
C ALA A 15 -20.68 2.68 7.29
N ARG A 16 -21.95 2.29 7.47
CA ARG A 16 -22.93 3.05 8.26
C ARG A 16 -22.53 3.18 9.72
N ARG A 17 -22.13 2.07 10.36
CA ARG A 17 -21.76 2.05 11.79
C ARG A 17 -20.57 2.96 12.11
N TYR A 18 -19.57 3.01 11.23
CA TYR A 18 -18.34 3.75 11.46
C TYR A 18 -18.29 5.13 10.76
N GLY A 19 -19.39 5.57 10.15
CA GLY A 19 -19.45 6.86 9.45
C GLY A 19 -18.44 6.99 8.31
N LYS A 20 -18.13 5.89 7.61
CA LYS A 20 -17.20 5.90 6.47
C LYS A 20 -17.94 5.53 5.20
N HIS A 21 -17.54 6.13 4.08
CA HIS A 21 -18.15 5.80 2.80
C HIS A 21 -17.87 4.33 2.42
N ARG A 22 -18.87 3.66 1.81
CA ARG A 22 -18.80 2.24 1.44
C ARG A 22 -17.58 1.89 0.58
N THR A 23 -17.16 2.80 -0.29
CA THR A 23 -15.99 2.59 -1.17
C THR A 23 -14.69 2.55 -0.39
N THR A 24 -14.58 3.30 0.71
CA THR A 24 -13.42 3.29 1.61
C THR A 24 -13.27 1.92 2.27
N ILE A 25 -14.36 1.41 2.85
CA ILE A 25 -14.38 0.06 3.45
C ILE A 25 -14.09 -1.02 2.40
N ARG A 26 -14.64 -0.90 1.19
CA ARG A 26 -14.33 -1.81 0.07
C ARG A 26 -12.85 -1.79 -0.30
N ARG A 27 -12.22 -0.62 -0.41
CA ARG A 27 -10.78 -0.48 -0.70
C ARG A 27 -9.93 -1.16 0.38
N TRP A 28 -10.30 -0.98 1.64
CA TRP A 28 -9.60 -1.62 2.76
C TRP A 28 -9.71 -3.15 2.72
N LYS A 29 -10.89 -3.70 2.38
CA LYS A 29 -11.07 -5.15 2.18
C LYS A 29 -10.17 -5.68 1.07
N ARG A 30 -10.20 -5.05 -0.11
CA ARG A 30 -9.42 -5.45 -1.28
C ARG A 30 -7.92 -5.44 -0.99
N LYS A 31 -7.45 -4.38 -0.32
CA LYS A 31 -6.05 -4.26 0.08
C LYS A 31 -5.62 -5.37 1.04
N ARG A 32 -6.44 -5.68 2.06
CA ARG A 32 -6.13 -6.77 2.98
C ARG A 32 -6.01 -8.10 2.24
N GLN A 33 -6.91 -8.40 1.31
CA GLN A 33 -6.83 -9.61 0.50
C GLN A 33 -5.51 -9.68 -0.28
N ALA A 34 -5.07 -8.57 -0.88
CA ALA A 34 -3.77 -8.48 -1.56
C ALA A 34 -2.57 -8.66 -0.61
N GLN A 35 -2.71 -8.35 0.67
CA GLN A 35 -1.66 -8.52 1.67
C GLN A 35 -1.65 -9.93 2.31
N GLN A 36 -2.67 -10.77 2.08
CA GLN A 36 -2.71 -12.14 2.62
C GLN A 36 -1.70 -13.08 1.95
N THR A 37 -1.26 -12.76 0.74
CA THR A 37 -0.31 -13.56 -0.04
C THR A 37 1.16 -13.15 0.18
N VAL A 38 1.42 -12.24 1.12
CA VAL A 38 2.80 -11.84 1.44
C VAL A 38 3.46 -12.96 2.23
N LEU A 39 4.41 -13.65 1.61
CA LEU A 39 5.25 -14.64 2.28
C LEU A 39 6.08 -13.93 3.35
N LEU A 40 5.89 -14.31 4.61
CA LEU A 40 6.63 -13.73 5.75
C LEU A 40 7.99 -14.41 5.97
N GLU A 41 8.27 -15.45 5.19
CA GLU A 41 9.50 -16.23 5.22
C GLU A 41 10.47 -15.75 4.14
N ASN A 42 11.77 -15.82 4.44
CA ASN A 42 12.83 -15.50 3.48
C ASN A 42 13.42 -16.79 2.92
N ALA A 43 12.76 -17.40 1.94
CA ALA A 43 13.15 -18.71 1.38
C ALA A 43 14.60 -18.76 0.86
N GLY A 44 15.16 -17.63 0.41
CA GLY A 44 16.54 -17.56 -0.08
C GLY A 44 17.60 -17.43 1.03
N ARG A 45 17.21 -17.22 2.30
CA ARG A 45 18.14 -17.07 3.44
C ARG A 45 17.54 -17.64 4.73
N PRO A 46 17.43 -18.98 4.84
CA PRO A 46 16.76 -19.67 5.96
C PRO A 46 17.42 -19.42 7.32
N ASN A 47 18.73 -19.12 7.36
CA ASN A 47 19.47 -18.89 8.60
C ASN A 47 19.23 -17.51 9.24
N ARG A 48 18.46 -16.61 8.61
CA ARG A 48 18.14 -15.31 9.21
C ARG A 48 16.94 -15.48 10.15
N PRO A 49 17.07 -15.15 11.45
CA PRO A 49 15.93 -15.23 12.36
C PRO A 49 14.80 -14.33 11.86
N LEU A 50 13.58 -14.87 11.86
CA LEU A 50 12.37 -14.16 11.44
C LEU A 50 12.06 -13.04 12.44
N GLY A 51 12.62 -11.85 12.21
CA GLY A 51 12.37 -10.61 12.98
C GLY A 51 13.64 -9.93 13.48
N LYS A 52 13.95 -8.69 13.04
CA LYS A 52 13.68 -7.46 13.82
C LYS A 52 13.01 -6.33 13.02
N THR A 53 13.11 -6.37 11.68
CA THR A 53 12.71 -5.26 10.79
C THR A 53 11.69 -5.67 9.72
N PHE A 54 11.50 -6.97 9.48
CA PHE A 54 10.82 -7.44 8.25
C PHE A 54 9.28 -7.54 8.37
N ARG A 55 8.72 -7.89 9.54
CA ARG A 55 7.26 -8.10 9.70
C ARG A 55 6.45 -6.81 9.62
N TRP A 56 6.90 -5.74 10.29
CA TRP A 56 6.17 -4.46 10.32
C TRP A 56 6.34 -3.65 9.03
N ASN A 57 7.49 -3.77 8.34
CA ASN A 57 7.71 -3.14 7.04
C ASN A 57 6.73 -3.63 5.97
N SER A 58 6.25 -4.87 6.07
CA SER A 58 5.23 -5.45 5.19
C SER A 58 3.81 -4.98 5.54
N VAL A 59 3.58 -4.58 6.79
CA VAL A 59 2.30 -4.07 7.31
C VAL A 59 2.26 -2.55 7.17
N LYS A 60 2.65 -2.02 6.00
CA LYS A 60 2.59 -0.59 5.70
C LYS A 60 1.35 -0.23 4.87
N TRP A 61 0.95 1.04 4.96
CA TRP A 61 -0.10 1.57 4.10
C TRP A 61 0.37 1.85 2.67
N ASP A 62 0.76 0.80 1.93
CA ASP A 62 1.16 0.91 0.53
C ASP A 62 -0.06 0.92 -0.41
N ILE A 63 -0.73 2.08 -0.48
CA ILE A 63 -1.70 2.36 -1.53
C ILE A 63 -0.93 3.07 -2.62
N LYS A 64 -0.81 2.47 -3.81
CA LYS A 64 -0.41 3.21 -4.99
C LYS A 64 -1.48 4.26 -5.31
N THR A 65 -1.37 5.41 -4.66
CA THR A 65 -2.08 6.63 -5.05
C THR A 65 -1.35 7.21 -6.23
N ARG A 66 -2.11 7.71 -7.22
CA ARG A 66 -1.53 8.63 -8.18
C ARG A 66 -0.97 9.81 -7.40
N SER A 67 0.20 10.29 -7.82
CA SER A 67 0.76 11.51 -7.25
C SER A 67 -0.30 12.60 -7.28
N SER A 68 -0.48 13.28 -6.14
CA SER A 68 -1.30 14.49 -6.05
C SER A 68 -0.59 15.71 -6.64
N ALA A 69 0.64 15.54 -7.14
CA ALA A 69 1.33 16.58 -7.88
C ALA A 69 0.50 16.99 -9.11
N PRO A 70 0.47 18.29 -9.43
CA PRO A 70 -0.22 18.76 -10.62
C PRO A 70 0.51 18.26 -11.86
N HIS A 71 -0.18 17.49 -12.70
CA HIS A 71 0.37 16.89 -13.92
C HIS A 71 0.39 17.87 -15.11
N THR A 72 -0.33 19.00 -14.99
CA THR A 72 -0.59 19.94 -16.10
C THR A 72 -0.20 21.38 -15.76
N HIS A 73 0.45 21.61 -14.62
CA HIS A 73 0.88 22.96 -14.24
C HIS A 73 2.12 23.36 -15.05
N PRO A 74 2.27 24.63 -15.49
CA PRO A 74 3.41 25.08 -16.29
C PRO A 74 4.78 24.86 -15.62
N ASN A 75 4.81 24.79 -14.28
CA ASN A 75 6.04 24.49 -13.52
C ASN A 75 6.19 23.00 -13.16
N ALA A 76 5.31 22.12 -13.64
CA ALA A 76 5.48 20.68 -13.45
C ALA A 76 6.62 20.20 -14.35
N LEU A 77 7.57 19.45 -13.78
CA LEU A 77 8.63 18.83 -14.56
C LEU A 77 8.01 17.79 -15.50
N ASP A 78 8.45 17.79 -16.75
CA ASP A 78 8.03 16.79 -17.71
C ASP A 78 8.56 15.39 -17.34
N GLU A 79 7.95 14.35 -17.91
CA GLU A 79 8.29 12.96 -17.59
C GLU A 79 9.74 12.59 -17.94
N GLU A 80 10.32 13.22 -18.95
CA GLU A 80 11.69 12.98 -19.39
C GLU A 80 12.70 13.52 -18.37
N THR A 81 12.49 14.74 -17.90
CA THR A 81 13.26 15.40 -16.85
C THR A 81 13.18 14.63 -15.54
N VAL A 82 11.97 14.22 -15.12
CA VAL A 82 11.78 13.37 -13.93
C VAL A 82 12.52 12.02 -14.10
N GLY A 83 12.44 11.43 -15.28
CA GLY A 83 13.16 10.19 -15.62
C GLY A 83 14.68 10.35 -15.51
N ALA A 84 15.23 11.47 -15.97
CA ALA A 84 16.66 11.77 -15.88
C ALA A 84 17.15 11.91 -14.44
N ILE A 85 16.41 12.63 -13.60
CA ILE A 85 16.70 12.78 -12.16
C ILE A 85 16.69 11.41 -11.48
N MET A 86 15.66 10.60 -11.72
CA MET A 86 15.54 9.24 -11.16
C MET A 86 16.73 8.36 -11.56
N ARG A 87 17.16 8.40 -12.84
CA ARG A 87 18.34 7.67 -13.32
C ARG A 87 19.59 8.11 -12.56
N TYR A 88 19.86 9.41 -12.50
CA TYR A 88 21.02 9.98 -11.80
C TYR A 88 21.06 9.59 -10.32
N THR A 89 19.92 9.67 -9.61
CA THR A 89 19.85 9.28 -8.19
C THR A 89 20.11 7.79 -7.97
N LYS A 90 19.71 6.91 -8.89
CA LYS A 90 19.96 5.46 -8.79
C LYS A 90 21.43 5.10 -9.00
N THR A 91 22.18 5.90 -9.77
CA THR A 91 23.60 5.63 -10.04
C THR A 91 24.51 6.03 -8.87
N LYS A 92 24.02 6.88 -7.95
CA LYS A 92 24.77 7.38 -6.79
C LYS A 92 24.62 6.54 -5.51
N VAL A 93 23.76 5.52 -5.53
CA VAL A 93 23.55 4.56 -4.42
C VAL A 93 24.25 3.26 -4.74
#